data_AF-H2YBD9-F1
#
_entry.id   AF-H2YBD9-F1
#
_cell.length_a   1.000
_cell.length_b   1.000
_cell.length_c   1.000
_cell.angle_alpha   90.00
_cell.angle_beta   90.00
_cell.angle_gamma   90.00
#
_symmetry.space_group_name_H-M   'P 1'
#
loop_
_entity.id
_entity.type
_entity.pdbx_description
1 polymer ?
#
loop_
_entity_poly.entity_id
_entity_poly.type
_entity_poly.pdbx_seq_one_letter_code
_entity_poly.pdbx_strand_id
1 'polypeptide(L)'
;MPVESVALHMPSLDELAEVISVGLRKNYKESSCSVVDCPDLSKEPFGLAANGICGRTKLVEVGGVPNLVPLSKYMEKVYNLQTISERIGAPGCFVLGAGAGSKHVVGCNCEMMPNFRCRGGEKERVNLTHIAKVKQDGGYLLQNYENDYAGSSEFTLLANLFCSDGNPGKVLEVHAKSRIGDKKDLVGCIRGALKEYFGARRPIGMGGTFLVKDGRIKIHVMPDFSETPLTSEEDVNNWLRFYEVNAPFTCLSTFITEDCGLDLRLEHTHGYNITNGVGGHYHYDTTPEEVEYLGYFSPAEFIFRVDRPTETHQIGRD
;
A
#
# COMPACT_ATOMS: atom_id res chain seq x y z
N MET A 1 -18.34 13.80 1.73
CA MET A 1 -16.98 13.31 1.41
C MET A 1 -16.31 14.25 0.41
N PRO A 2 -15.63 15.31 0.90
CA PRO A 2 -14.84 16.23 0.09
C PRO A 2 -13.71 15.51 -0.66
N VAL A 3 -13.30 16.08 -1.79
CA VAL A 3 -12.18 15.59 -2.61
C VAL A 3 -11.30 16.77 -2.98
N GLU A 4 -10.02 16.68 -2.65
CA GLU A 4 -8.96 17.61 -3.06
C GLU A 4 -7.99 16.85 -3.98
N SER A 5 -7.30 17.55 -4.88
CA SER A 5 -6.34 16.90 -5.78
C SER A 5 -5.15 17.80 -6.07
N VAL A 6 -3.96 17.21 -6.16
CA VAL A 6 -2.72 17.89 -6.56
C VAL A 6 -2.08 17.11 -7.71
N ALA A 7 -1.68 17.82 -8.76
CA ALA A 7 -0.87 17.28 -9.83
C ALA A 7 0.57 17.05 -9.32
N LEU A 8 1.13 15.89 -9.61
CA LEU A 8 2.45 15.50 -9.17
C LEU A 8 3.49 15.76 -10.27
N HIS A 9 4.76 15.84 -9.88
CA HIS A 9 5.83 15.90 -10.85
C HIS A 9 5.98 14.51 -11.51
N MET A 10 6.03 14.49 -12.84
CA MET A 10 6.10 13.27 -13.64
C MET A 10 7.38 13.26 -14.50
N PRO A 11 8.52 12.84 -13.94
CA PRO A 11 9.74 12.60 -14.70
C PRO A 11 9.56 11.44 -15.69
N SER A 12 10.50 11.29 -16.62
CA SER A 12 10.54 10.11 -17.47
C SER A 12 10.81 8.84 -16.65
N LEU A 13 10.35 7.68 -17.12
CA LEU A 13 10.68 6.41 -16.46
C LEU A 13 12.19 6.15 -16.45
N ASP A 14 12.92 6.57 -17.48
CA ASP A 14 14.38 6.42 -17.53
C ASP A 14 15.08 7.25 -16.44
N GLU A 15 14.62 8.49 -16.23
CA GLU A 15 15.14 9.35 -15.15
C GLU A 15 14.81 8.78 -13.77
N LEU A 16 13.59 8.29 -13.56
CA LEU A 16 13.21 7.61 -12.32
C LEU A 16 14.08 6.36 -12.08
N ALA A 17 14.27 5.53 -13.12
CA ALA A 17 15.08 4.32 -13.04
C ALA A 17 16.54 4.62 -12.66
N GLU A 18 17.12 5.68 -13.22
CA GLU A 18 18.48 6.12 -12.89
C GLU A 18 18.58 6.56 -11.42
N VAL A 19 17.69 7.45 -10.99
CA VAL A 19 17.68 7.99 -9.61
C VAL A 19 17.48 6.86 -8.58
N ILE A 20 16.54 5.96 -8.84
CA ILE A 20 16.26 4.81 -7.96
C ILE A 20 17.44 3.85 -7.94
N SER A 21 18.05 3.55 -9.09
CA SER A 21 19.25 2.70 -9.16
C SER A 21 20.40 3.25 -8.31
N VAL A 22 20.64 4.56 -8.36
CA VAL A 22 21.67 5.21 -7.53
C VAL A 22 21.33 5.09 -6.05
N GLY A 23 20.07 5.28 -5.67
CA GLY A 23 19.61 5.13 -4.28
C GLY A 23 19.76 3.71 -3.74
N LEU A 24 19.37 2.70 -4.51
CA LEU A 24 19.42 1.31 -4.10
C LEU A 24 20.85 0.79 -3.95
N ARG A 25 21.77 1.18 -4.84
CA ARG A 25 23.19 0.78 -4.75
C ARG A 25 23.90 1.26 -3.49
N LYS A 26 23.38 2.30 -2.83
CA LYS A 26 23.89 2.75 -1.52
C LYS A 26 23.45 1.83 -0.37
N ASN A 27 22.39 1.02 -0.58
CA ASN A 27 21.71 0.28 0.49
C ASN A 27 21.63 -1.24 0.27
N TYR A 28 21.95 -1.74 -0.93
CA TYR A 28 21.90 -3.17 -1.27
C TYR A 28 23.17 -3.59 -2.01
N LYS A 29 23.67 -4.80 -1.74
CA LYS A 29 24.86 -5.35 -2.43
C LYS A 29 24.60 -5.53 -3.92
N GLU A 30 23.43 -6.05 -4.25
CA GLU A 30 22.98 -6.26 -5.62
C GLU A 30 21.68 -5.48 -5.80
N SER A 31 21.63 -4.58 -6.79
CA SER A 31 20.41 -3.86 -7.12
C SER A 31 20.39 -3.33 -8.54
N SER A 32 19.19 -3.24 -9.09
CA SER A 32 18.90 -2.61 -10.38
C SER A 32 17.53 -1.95 -10.36
N CYS A 33 17.39 -0.89 -11.14
CA CYS A 33 16.10 -0.39 -11.57
C CYS A 33 16.15 -0.10 -13.07
N SER A 34 15.19 -0.64 -13.83
CA SER A 34 15.16 -0.55 -15.29
C SER A 34 13.72 -0.35 -15.79
N VAL A 35 13.60 0.24 -16.98
CA VAL A 35 12.32 0.38 -17.66
C VAL A 35 12.06 -0.87 -18.48
N VAL A 36 10.99 -1.60 -18.16
CA VAL A 36 10.62 -2.87 -18.83
C VAL A 36 9.18 -2.82 -19.31
N ASP A 37 8.82 -3.74 -20.22
CA ASP A 37 7.39 -4.04 -20.43
C ASP A 37 6.85 -4.73 -19.17
N CYS A 38 5.74 -4.22 -18.65
CA CYS A 38 5.06 -4.78 -17.49
C CYS A 38 4.74 -6.25 -17.77
N PRO A 39 5.17 -7.20 -16.91
CA PRO A 39 4.74 -8.58 -17.04
C PRO A 39 3.22 -8.66 -16.80
N ASP A 40 2.62 -9.79 -17.17
CA ASP A 40 1.23 -10.04 -16.82
C ASP A 40 1.09 -10.24 -15.30
N LEU A 41 0.78 -9.16 -14.59
CA LEU A 41 0.67 -9.14 -13.13
C LEU A 41 -0.54 -9.94 -12.60
N SER A 42 -1.44 -10.41 -13.48
CA SER A 42 -2.52 -11.33 -13.08
C SER A 42 -2.02 -12.75 -12.83
N LYS A 43 -0.78 -13.06 -13.23
CA LYS A 43 -0.15 -14.36 -13.03
C LYS A 43 0.65 -14.43 -11.74
N GLU A 44 0.99 -15.64 -11.34
CA GLU A 44 1.98 -15.90 -10.29
C GLU A 44 3.29 -15.17 -10.62
N PRO A 45 3.98 -14.58 -9.63
CA PRO A 45 3.67 -14.65 -8.19
C PRO A 45 2.76 -13.53 -7.66
N PHE A 46 2.27 -12.62 -8.50
CA PHE A 46 1.55 -11.41 -8.05
C PHE A 46 0.04 -11.61 -7.92
N GLY A 47 -0.59 -12.26 -8.89
CA GLY A 47 -2.02 -12.59 -8.84
C GLY A 47 -2.93 -11.36 -8.71
N LEU A 48 -2.64 -10.28 -9.43
CA LEU A 48 -3.44 -9.05 -9.39
C LEU A 48 -4.76 -9.17 -10.17
N ALA A 49 -5.75 -8.36 -9.81
CA ALA A 49 -7.04 -8.23 -10.51
C ALA A 49 -6.92 -7.51 -11.87
N ALA A 50 -5.70 -7.26 -12.32
CA ALA A 50 -5.34 -6.61 -13.56
C ALA A 50 -4.04 -7.22 -14.11
N ASN A 51 -3.89 -7.22 -15.42
CA ASN A 51 -2.67 -7.72 -16.08
C ASN A 51 -1.52 -6.69 -16.09
N GLY A 52 -1.77 -5.44 -15.71
CA GLY A 52 -0.74 -4.42 -15.57
C GLY A 52 -1.16 -3.31 -14.60
N ILE A 53 -0.30 -2.31 -14.46
CA ILE A 53 -0.48 -1.17 -13.55
C ILE A 53 -0.44 0.19 -14.25
N CYS A 54 -0.48 0.22 -15.58
CA CYS A 54 -0.34 1.43 -16.38
C CYS A 54 -1.68 2.10 -16.71
N GLY A 55 -1.60 3.37 -17.13
CA GLY A 55 -2.70 4.19 -17.64
C GLY A 55 -3.37 5.05 -16.56
N ARG A 56 -3.46 6.36 -16.82
CA ARG A 56 -4.15 7.37 -15.99
C ARG A 56 -3.92 7.18 -14.49
N THR A 57 -2.65 7.09 -14.09
CA THR A 57 -2.23 6.65 -12.76
C THR A 57 -2.48 7.72 -11.69
N LYS A 58 -2.95 7.29 -10.51
CA LYS A 58 -3.33 8.18 -9.40
C LYS A 58 -2.98 7.54 -8.07
N LEU A 59 -2.51 8.33 -7.13
CA LEU A 59 -2.61 8.01 -5.71
C LEU A 59 -3.94 8.53 -5.16
N VAL A 60 -4.50 7.82 -4.19
CA VAL A 60 -5.73 8.19 -3.50
C VAL A 60 -5.55 7.91 -2.01
N GLU A 61 -5.72 8.95 -1.20
CA GLU A 61 -5.67 8.86 0.25
C GLU A 61 -7.04 9.21 0.85
N VAL A 62 -7.69 8.19 1.39
CA VAL A 62 -9.03 8.26 1.96
C VAL A 62 -8.93 8.25 3.47
N GLY A 63 -9.59 9.18 4.16
CA GLY A 63 -9.63 9.19 5.63
C GLY A 63 -8.25 9.37 6.25
N GLY A 64 -7.87 8.58 7.26
CA GLY A 64 -6.52 8.64 7.83
C GLY A 64 -6.42 8.05 9.22
N VAL A 65 -5.19 7.92 9.72
CA VAL A 65 -4.91 7.45 11.09
C VAL A 65 -5.66 8.26 12.18
N PRO A 66 -5.92 9.58 12.03
CA PRO A 66 -6.76 10.32 12.97
C PRO A 66 -8.23 9.86 13.08
N ASN A 67 -8.68 8.97 12.19
CA ASN A 67 -9.98 8.30 12.34
C ASN A 67 -9.85 7.02 13.19
N LEU A 68 -8.66 6.42 13.29
CA LEU A 68 -8.37 5.20 14.06
C LEU A 68 -8.03 5.50 15.52
N VAL A 69 -7.15 6.48 15.75
CA VAL A 69 -6.68 6.87 17.08
C VAL A 69 -6.94 8.37 17.32
N PRO A 70 -7.08 8.84 18.58
CA PRO A 70 -6.94 8.08 19.83
C PRO A 70 -8.08 7.08 20.09
N LEU A 71 -9.27 7.33 19.58
CA LEU A 71 -10.41 6.40 19.61
C LEU A 71 -10.98 6.25 18.20
N SER A 72 -11.34 5.01 17.86
CA SER A 72 -11.77 4.66 16.51
C SER A 72 -13.14 5.23 16.17
N LYS A 73 -13.24 5.83 14.98
CA LYS A 73 -14.46 6.35 14.36
C LYS A 73 -15.03 5.40 13.31
N TYR A 74 -14.78 4.08 13.45
CA TYR A 74 -15.08 3.09 12.40
C TYR A 74 -16.55 3.06 11.97
N MET A 75 -17.48 3.42 12.85
CA MET A 75 -18.91 3.50 12.54
C MET A 75 -19.27 4.68 11.64
N GLU A 76 -18.52 5.77 11.73
CA GLU A 76 -18.77 7.01 10.99
C GLU A 76 -17.98 7.06 9.68
N LYS A 77 -16.79 6.44 9.68
CA LYS A 77 -15.82 6.50 8.59
C LYS A 77 -15.82 5.21 7.80
N VAL A 78 -16.92 5.00 7.08
CA VAL A 78 -17.14 3.84 6.21
C VAL A 78 -17.07 4.27 4.75
N TYR A 79 -16.33 3.51 3.95
CA TYR A 79 -16.04 3.83 2.55
C TYR A 79 -16.17 2.59 1.68
N ASN A 80 -16.20 2.78 0.37
CA ASN A 80 -16.31 1.68 -0.59
C ASN A 80 -15.42 1.93 -1.82
N LEU A 81 -14.60 0.96 -2.22
CA LEU A 81 -13.62 1.11 -3.32
C LEU A 81 -14.28 1.50 -4.65
N GLN A 82 -15.45 0.93 -4.97
CA GLN A 82 -16.21 1.29 -6.17
C GLN A 82 -16.65 2.76 -6.13
N THR A 83 -17.22 3.20 -5.00
CA THR A 83 -17.64 4.60 -4.82
C THR A 83 -16.45 5.57 -4.88
N ILE A 84 -15.31 5.19 -4.30
CA ILE A 84 -14.08 6.00 -4.37
C ILE A 84 -13.63 6.17 -5.82
N SER A 85 -13.65 5.09 -6.62
CA SER A 85 -13.26 5.16 -8.04
C SER A 85 -14.13 6.13 -8.86
N GLU A 86 -15.42 6.21 -8.57
CA GLU A 86 -16.34 7.14 -9.22
C GLU A 86 -16.04 8.59 -8.81
N ARG A 87 -15.74 8.84 -7.53
CA ARG A 87 -15.48 10.19 -7.02
C ARG A 87 -14.17 10.80 -7.50
N ILE A 88 -13.17 9.98 -7.81
CA ILE A 88 -11.90 10.43 -8.42
C ILE A 88 -11.96 10.45 -9.96
N GLY A 89 -13.14 10.23 -10.55
CA GLY A 89 -13.32 10.23 -12.00
C GLY A 89 -12.60 9.08 -12.72
N ALA A 90 -12.44 7.93 -12.06
CA ALA A 90 -11.78 6.75 -12.60
C ALA A 90 -12.66 5.48 -12.50
N PRO A 91 -13.90 5.50 -13.03
CA PRO A 91 -14.73 4.29 -13.04
C PRO A 91 -14.01 3.17 -13.82
N GLY A 92 -14.06 1.95 -13.31
CA GLY A 92 -13.39 0.80 -13.96
C GLY A 92 -11.88 0.67 -13.67
N CYS A 93 -11.31 1.55 -12.84
CA CYS A 93 -9.89 1.47 -12.51
C CYS A 93 -9.53 0.17 -11.77
N PHE A 94 -8.27 -0.23 -11.91
CA PHE A 94 -7.62 -1.15 -11.01
C PHE A 94 -7.16 -0.39 -9.78
N VAL A 95 -7.26 -1.01 -8.61
CA VAL A 95 -6.91 -0.47 -7.31
C VAL A 95 -6.04 -1.47 -6.57
N LEU A 96 -4.88 -1.00 -6.10
CA LEU A 96 -4.05 -1.69 -5.12
C LEU A 96 -3.67 -0.78 -3.96
N GLY A 97 -3.21 -1.33 -2.83
CA GLY A 97 -2.60 -0.53 -1.77
C GLY A 97 -2.77 -1.13 -0.38
N ALA A 98 -3.06 -0.26 0.59
CA ALA A 98 -3.16 -0.57 2.01
C ALA A 98 -4.32 0.17 2.68
N GLY A 99 -4.92 -0.41 3.71
CA GLY A 99 -5.96 0.26 4.50
C GLY A 99 -6.53 -0.60 5.61
N ALA A 100 -7.49 -0.07 6.37
CA ALA A 100 -8.21 -0.84 7.38
C ALA A 100 -9.49 -1.45 6.76
N GLY A 101 -9.68 -2.75 6.94
CA GLY A 101 -10.87 -3.43 6.43
C GLY A 101 -12.15 -3.00 7.15
N SER A 102 -13.30 -3.31 6.57
CA SER A 102 -14.57 -2.96 7.21
C SER A 102 -14.88 -3.87 8.39
N LYS A 103 -14.87 -3.30 9.61
CA LYS A 103 -15.42 -3.99 10.79
C LYS A 103 -16.91 -4.32 10.64
N HIS A 104 -17.68 -3.53 9.88
CA HIS A 104 -19.11 -3.78 9.68
C HIS A 104 -19.35 -5.08 8.90
N VAL A 105 -18.46 -5.39 7.96
CA VAL A 105 -18.53 -6.58 7.12
C VAL A 105 -17.83 -7.77 7.78
N VAL A 106 -16.64 -7.53 8.35
CA VAL A 106 -15.76 -8.59 8.88
C VAL A 106 -16.12 -8.99 10.32
N GLY A 107 -16.78 -8.09 11.06
CA GLY A 107 -17.14 -8.27 12.47
C GLY A 107 -16.05 -7.85 13.47
N CYS A 108 -14.84 -7.54 13.00
CA CYS A 108 -13.73 -7.07 13.82
C CYS A 108 -12.81 -6.14 13.01
N ASN A 109 -11.89 -5.45 13.69
CA ASN A 109 -10.82 -4.74 13.02
C ASN A 109 -9.90 -5.70 12.24
N CYS A 110 -9.35 -5.24 11.13
CA CYS A 110 -8.47 -6.02 10.27
C CYS A 110 -7.65 -5.12 9.32
N GLU A 111 -6.48 -5.60 8.91
CA GLU A 111 -5.76 -4.99 7.78
C GLU A 111 -6.43 -5.41 6.47
N MET A 112 -6.50 -4.50 5.52
CA MET A 112 -6.99 -4.73 4.17
C MET A 112 -5.87 -4.57 3.16
N MET A 113 -5.82 -5.48 2.19
CA MET A 113 -4.91 -5.50 1.06
C MET A 113 -5.74 -5.38 -0.23
N PRO A 114 -6.16 -4.15 -0.62
CA PRO A 114 -6.95 -3.94 -1.83
C PRO A 114 -6.24 -4.52 -3.05
N ASN A 115 -6.92 -5.40 -3.76
CA ASN A 115 -6.51 -5.91 -5.07
C ASN A 115 -7.79 -6.06 -5.88
N PHE A 116 -8.24 -4.94 -6.44
CA PHE A 116 -9.62 -4.77 -6.86
C PHE A 116 -9.71 -4.08 -8.21
N ARG A 117 -10.46 -4.66 -9.13
CA ARG A 117 -10.92 -4.03 -10.36
C ARG A 117 -12.34 -3.51 -10.14
N CYS A 118 -12.50 -2.20 -10.19
CA CYS A 118 -13.81 -1.58 -10.19
C CYS A 118 -14.59 -1.94 -11.46
N ARG A 119 -15.92 -1.96 -11.36
CA ARG A 119 -16.80 -1.99 -12.53
C ARG A 119 -16.86 -0.59 -13.14
N GLY A 120 -16.84 -0.50 -14.46
CA GLY A 120 -17.02 0.77 -15.15
C GLY A 120 -16.70 0.70 -16.64
N GLY A 121 -17.52 1.37 -17.45
CA GLY A 121 -17.46 1.21 -18.91
C GLY A 121 -17.65 -0.25 -19.30
N GLU A 122 -16.68 -0.80 -20.05
CA GLU A 122 -16.66 -2.20 -20.47
C GLU A 122 -15.92 -3.12 -19.47
N LYS A 123 -15.38 -2.59 -18.37
CA LYS A 123 -14.63 -3.37 -17.38
C LYS A 123 -15.56 -4.02 -16.36
N GLU A 124 -15.46 -5.33 -16.24
CA GLU A 124 -16.12 -6.11 -15.20
C GLU A 124 -15.43 -5.95 -13.85
N ARG A 125 -16.19 -6.17 -12.78
CA ARG A 125 -15.68 -6.18 -11.40
C ARG A 125 -14.89 -7.45 -11.16
N VAL A 126 -13.68 -7.32 -10.61
CA VAL A 126 -12.88 -8.44 -10.11
C VAL A 126 -12.37 -8.09 -8.72
N ASN A 127 -12.60 -8.94 -7.73
CA ASN A 127 -12.19 -8.68 -6.35
C ASN A 127 -11.28 -9.78 -5.83
N LEU A 128 -10.01 -9.45 -5.70
CA LEU A 128 -8.99 -10.31 -5.09
C LEU A 128 -8.47 -9.70 -3.79
N THR A 129 -9.24 -8.79 -3.19
CA THR A 129 -8.88 -8.11 -1.94
C THR A 129 -8.82 -9.13 -0.81
N HIS A 130 -7.73 -9.08 -0.05
CA HIS A 130 -7.56 -9.88 1.15
C HIS A 130 -7.67 -9.02 2.40
N ILE A 131 -8.03 -9.66 3.52
CA ILE A 131 -7.93 -9.08 4.86
C ILE A 131 -7.17 -9.99 5.80
N ALA A 132 -6.47 -9.38 6.74
CA ALA A 132 -5.72 -10.03 7.80
C ALA A 132 -6.31 -9.64 9.15
N LYS A 133 -6.65 -10.62 10.00
CA LYS A 133 -7.15 -10.36 11.35
C LYS A 133 -6.51 -11.24 12.41
N VAL A 134 -6.46 -10.71 13.63
CA VAL A 134 -6.12 -11.46 14.84
C VAL A 134 -7.34 -12.26 15.29
N LYS A 135 -7.18 -13.57 15.46
CA LYS A 135 -8.20 -14.46 16.02
C LYS A 135 -8.31 -14.26 17.53
N GLN A 136 -9.43 -14.69 18.13
CA GLN A 136 -9.64 -14.62 19.57
C GLN A 136 -8.60 -15.39 20.39
N ASP A 137 -8.04 -16.47 19.83
CA ASP A 137 -6.97 -17.27 20.44
C ASP A 137 -5.57 -16.64 20.26
N GLY A 138 -5.49 -15.43 19.71
CA GLY A 138 -4.24 -14.75 19.35
C GLY A 138 -3.61 -15.24 18.04
N GLY A 139 -4.23 -16.24 17.39
CA GLY A 139 -3.81 -16.74 16.10
C GLY A 139 -4.06 -15.77 14.96
N TYR A 140 -3.62 -16.16 13.78
CA TYR A 140 -3.62 -15.31 12.58
C TYR A 140 -4.64 -15.86 11.55
N LEU A 141 -5.39 -14.99 10.86
CA LEU A 141 -6.29 -15.40 9.77
C LEU A 141 -6.23 -14.43 8.57
N LEU A 142 -5.87 -14.98 7.40
CA LEU A 142 -6.03 -14.33 6.10
C LEU A 142 -7.33 -14.81 5.44
N GLN A 143 -8.13 -13.88 4.91
CA GLN A 143 -9.38 -14.18 4.20
C GLN A 143 -9.52 -13.31 2.95
N ASN A 144 -10.41 -13.69 2.05
CA ASN A 144 -10.68 -13.01 0.79
C ASN A 144 -12.08 -12.40 0.79
N TYR A 145 -12.22 -11.13 0.41
CA TYR A 145 -13.52 -10.45 0.40
C TYR A 145 -14.55 -11.06 -0.56
N GLU A 146 -14.12 -11.61 -1.69
CA GLU A 146 -15.05 -12.24 -2.64
C GLU A 146 -15.69 -13.49 -2.04
N ASN A 147 -14.86 -14.37 -1.49
CA ASN A 147 -15.30 -15.69 -1.04
C ASN A 147 -15.91 -15.67 0.38
N ASP A 148 -15.32 -14.89 1.29
CA ASP A 148 -15.67 -14.94 2.72
C ASP A 148 -16.69 -13.88 3.13
N TYR A 149 -16.90 -12.84 2.32
CA TYR A 149 -17.66 -11.64 2.71
C TYR A 149 -18.59 -11.11 1.62
N ALA A 150 -19.23 -12.02 0.89
CA ALA A 150 -20.26 -11.74 -0.11
C ALA A 150 -19.85 -10.69 -1.17
N GLY A 151 -18.57 -10.66 -1.54
CA GLY A 151 -18.07 -9.70 -2.52
C GLY A 151 -18.04 -8.26 -2.03
N SER A 152 -17.90 -8.02 -0.73
CA SER A 152 -17.75 -6.65 -0.24
C SER A 152 -16.51 -5.95 -0.82
N SER A 153 -16.62 -4.64 -0.98
CA SER A 153 -15.52 -3.72 -1.30
C SER A 153 -15.50 -2.54 -0.32
N GLU A 154 -16.15 -2.74 0.84
CA GLU A 154 -16.23 -1.77 1.92
C GLU A 154 -14.96 -1.81 2.77
N PHE A 155 -14.51 -0.64 3.21
CA PHE A 155 -13.40 -0.47 4.12
C PHE A 155 -13.72 0.66 5.10
N THR A 156 -12.95 0.78 6.18
CA THR A 156 -13.20 1.80 7.20
C THR A 156 -11.95 2.61 7.51
N LEU A 157 -12.13 3.77 8.15
CA LEU A 157 -11.09 4.63 8.73
C LEU A 157 -10.15 5.30 7.74
N LEU A 158 -9.41 4.50 6.97
CA LEU A 158 -8.33 4.94 6.10
C LEU A 158 -8.05 3.96 4.96
N ALA A 159 -7.58 4.50 3.84
CA ALA A 159 -6.89 3.73 2.81
C ALA A 159 -5.91 4.60 2.01
N ASN A 160 -4.76 4.03 1.67
CA ASN A 160 -3.79 4.59 0.75
C ASN A 160 -3.72 3.68 -0.47
N LEU A 161 -4.18 4.20 -1.60
CA LEU A 161 -4.47 3.44 -2.80
C LEU A 161 -3.68 3.97 -3.99
N PHE A 162 -3.24 3.07 -4.85
CA PHE A 162 -2.80 3.36 -6.21
C PHE A 162 -3.88 2.88 -7.18
N CYS A 163 -4.33 3.79 -8.03
CA CYS A 163 -5.33 3.54 -9.05
C CYS A 163 -4.74 3.70 -10.45
N SER A 164 -5.10 2.81 -11.37
CA SER A 164 -4.75 2.94 -12.79
C SER A 164 -5.79 2.30 -13.70
N ASP A 165 -5.64 2.42 -15.01
CA ASP A 165 -6.44 1.65 -15.96
C ASP A 165 -6.10 0.15 -15.90
N GLY A 166 -5.01 -0.21 -15.21
CA GLY A 166 -4.49 -1.55 -15.07
C GLY A 166 -4.19 -2.19 -16.42
N ASN A 167 -3.65 -1.40 -17.34
CA ASN A 167 -3.24 -1.83 -18.67
C ASN A 167 -1.77 -2.31 -18.65
N PRO A 168 -1.37 -3.15 -19.62
CA PRO A 168 0.04 -3.34 -19.95
C PRO A 168 0.71 -2.02 -20.36
N GLY A 169 2.03 -1.95 -20.28
CA GLY A 169 2.82 -0.79 -20.69
C GLY A 169 4.21 -0.82 -20.07
N LYS A 170 4.96 0.29 -20.17
CA LYS A 170 6.27 0.40 -19.54
C LYS A 170 6.15 0.70 -18.04
N VAL A 171 6.94 0.00 -17.24
CA VAL A 171 7.01 0.16 -15.77
C VAL A 171 8.47 0.13 -15.32
N LEU A 172 8.70 0.52 -14.06
CA LEU A 172 9.98 0.35 -13.40
C LEU A 172 10.03 -1.05 -12.78
N GLU A 173 10.92 -1.91 -13.27
CA GLU A 173 11.33 -3.12 -12.56
C GLU A 173 12.41 -2.74 -11.55
N VAL A 174 12.24 -3.16 -10.30
CA VAL A 174 13.20 -2.96 -9.21
C VAL A 174 13.60 -4.32 -8.68
N HIS A 175 14.90 -4.62 -8.73
CA HIS A 175 15.48 -5.77 -8.04
C HIS A 175 16.47 -5.28 -6.99
N ALA A 176 16.41 -5.85 -5.80
CA ALA A 176 17.32 -5.51 -4.72
C ALA A 176 17.56 -6.73 -3.83
N LYS A 177 18.82 -7.04 -3.54
CA LYS A 177 19.22 -8.22 -2.77
C LYS A 177 20.34 -7.89 -1.80
N SER A 178 20.27 -8.51 -0.62
CA SER A 178 21.22 -8.36 0.47
C SER A 178 21.39 -6.90 0.87
N ARG A 179 20.51 -6.42 1.75
CA ARG A 179 20.54 -5.09 2.32
C ARG A 179 21.82 -4.88 3.17
N ILE A 180 22.51 -3.78 2.91
CA ILE A 180 23.69 -3.29 3.63
C ILE A 180 23.44 -1.97 4.35
N GLY A 181 22.39 -1.24 3.96
CA GLY A 181 21.94 -0.04 4.66
C GLY A 181 21.19 -0.40 5.95
N ASP A 182 21.40 0.36 7.02
CA ASP A 182 20.86 0.10 8.35
C ASP A 182 19.50 0.78 8.60
N LYS A 183 19.21 1.88 7.90
CA LYS A 183 18.09 2.78 8.23
C LYS A 183 16.80 2.58 7.44
N LYS A 184 16.87 2.02 6.24
CA LYS A 184 15.75 2.05 5.28
C LYS A 184 15.51 0.68 4.68
N ASP A 185 14.25 0.30 4.63
CA ASP A 185 13.73 -0.82 3.86
C ASP A 185 13.72 -0.48 2.35
N LEU A 186 13.12 -1.35 1.54
CA LEU A 186 13.03 -1.14 0.09
C LEU A 186 12.28 0.17 -0.25
N VAL A 187 11.11 0.38 0.34
CA VAL A 187 10.23 1.53 0.02
C VAL A 187 10.87 2.83 0.50
N GLY A 188 11.40 2.85 1.72
CA GLY A 188 12.12 3.99 2.27
C GLY A 188 13.37 4.34 1.46
N CYS A 189 14.08 3.36 0.90
CA CYS A 189 15.20 3.58 -0.02
C CYS A 189 14.76 4.28 -1.30
N ILE A 190 13.73 3.75 -1.97
CA ILE A 190 13.21 4.30 -3.23
C ILE A 190 12.69 5.73 -3.01
N ARG A 191 11.80 5.92 -2.03
CA ARG A 191 11.25 7.24 -1.71
C ARG A 191 12.34 8.23 -1.29
N GLY A 192 13.31 7.76 -0.50
CA GLY A 192 14.44 8.56 -0.05
C GLY A 192 15.28 9.11 -1.21
N ALA A 193 15.61 8.25 -2.18
CA ALA A 193 16.38 8.63 -3.36
C ALA A 193 15.65 9.66 -4.22
N LEU A 194 14.35 9.44 -4.46
CA LEU A 194 13.51 10.36 -5.21
C LEU A 194 13.39 11.72 -4.49
N LYS A 195 13.19 11.71 -3.18
CA LYS A 195 13.12 12.94 -2.37
C LYS A 195 14.42 13.74 -2.42
N GLU A 196 15.57 13.07 -2.26
CA GLU A 196 16.90 13.70 -2.31
C GLU A 196 17.15 14.36 -3.67
N TYR A 197 16.77 13.71 -4.77
CA TYR A 197 17.02 14.20 -6.12
C TYR A 197 16.03 15.26 -6.60
N PHE A 198 14.72 15.01 -6.43
CA PHE A 198 13.68 15.90 -6.96
C PHE A 198 13.43 17.10 -6.04
N GLY A 199 13.62 16.93 -4.73
CA GLY A 199 13.41 17.96 -3.72
C GLY A 199 11.93 18.29 -3.48
N ALA A 200 11.66 19.07 -2.44
CA ALA A 200 10.31 19.24 -1.92
C ALA A 200 9.31 19.96 -2.85
N ARG A 201 9.81 20.65 -3.90
CA ARG A 201 8.99 21.39 -4.88
C ARG A 201 8.50 20.52 -6.04
N ARG A 202 9.01 19.30 -6.17
CA ARG A 202 8.69 18.36 -7.24
C ARG A 202 8.26 17.03 -6.63
N PRO A 203 7.08 16.98 -5.99
CA PRO A 203 6.61 15.77 -5.32
C PRO A 203 6.40 14.64 -6.32
N ILE A 204 6.95 13.47 -6.02
CA ILE A 204 6.78 12.23 -6.80
C ILE A 204 5.89 11.29 -5.99
N GLY A 205 4.78 10.85 -6.58
CA GLY A 205 3.95 9.77 -6.05
C GLY A 205 4.19 8.50 -6.85
N MET A 206 4.27 7.37 -6.17
CA MET A 206 4.53 6.06 -6.76
C MET A 206 3.58 5.03 -6.17
N GLY A 207 3.20 4.05 -6.98
CA GLY A 207 2.52 2.86 -6.50
C GLY A 207 2.84 1.65 -7.35
N GLY A 208 2.56 0.47 -6.80
CA GLY A 208 2.88 -0.79 -7.47
C GLY A 208 2.85 -1.97 -6.52
N THR A 209 3.45 -3.06 -6.97
CA THR A 209 3.57 -4.29 -6.20
C THR A 209 5.03 -4.73 -6.16
N PHE A 210 5.43 -5.36 -5.06
CA PHE A 210 6.71 -6.05 -4.99
C PHE A 210 6.59 -7.36 -4.24
N LEU A 211 7.40 -8.31 -4.63
CA LEU A 211 7.55 -9.61 -3.99
C LEU A 211 8.80 -9.57 -3.11
N VAL A 212 8.63 -9.91 -1.84
CA VAL A 212 9.72 -10.41 -1.00
C VAL A 212 9.95 -11.86 -1.43
N LYS A 213 11.00 -12.11 -2.21
CA LYS A 213 11.31 -13.41 -2.80
C LYS A 213 11.98 -14.35 -1.80
N ASP A 214 12.84 -13.80 -0.96
CA ASP A 214 13.62 -14.54 0.03
C ASP A 214 13.81 -13.70 1.31
N GLY A 215 14.12 -14.36 2.42
CA GLY A 215 14.29 -13.76 3.73
C GLY A 215 13.01 -13.66 4.56
N ARG A 216 13.07 -12.85 5.62
CA ARG A 216 12.00 -12.58 6.58
C ARG A 216 11.70 -11.10 6.69
N ILE A 217 10.45 -10.79 7.01
CA ILE A 217 9.96 -9.44 7.22
C ILE A 217 9.21 -9.33 8.53
N LYS A 218 9.25 -8.15 9.12
CA LYS A 218 8.36 -7.75 10.20
C LYS A 218 7.08 -7.19 9.61
N ILE A 219 5.95 -7.67 10.12
CA ILE A 219 4.63 -7.14 9.80
C ILE A 219 3.84 -6.88 11.08
N HIS A 220 2.72 -6.18 10.97
CA HIS A 220 1.73 -6.14 12.03
C HIS A 220 0.31 -6.41 11.52
N VAL A 221 -0.56 -6.78 12.45
CA VAL A 221 -2.01 -6.80 12.28
C VAL A 221 -2.62 -6.13 13.49
N MET A 222 -3.51 -5.17 13.25
CA MET A 222 -4.30 -4.57 14.31
C MET A 222 -5.22 -5.61 14.98
N PRO A 223 -5.23 -5.73 16.32
CA PRO A 223 -6.32 -6.40 17.02
C PRO A 223 -7.60 -5.54 16.98
N ASP A 224 -8.65 -5.97 17.66
CA ASP A 224 -9.88 -5.16 17.72
C ASP A 224 -9.63 -3.79 18.36
N PHE A 225 -10.48 -2.82 18.03
CA PHE A 225 -10.30 -1.43 18.42
C PHE A 225 -10.13 -1.26 19.93
N SER A 226 -9.18 -0.42 20.32
CA SER A 226 -8.94 -0.09 21.72
C SER A 226 -10.16 0.57 22.36
N GLU A 227 -10.54 0.10 23.54
CA GLU A 227 -11.57 0.72 24.38
C GLU A 227 -11.04 1.97 25.11
N THR A 228 -9.72 2.12 25.20
CA THR A 228 -9.04 3.27 25.81
C THR A 228 -8.30 4.10 24.77
N PRO A 229 -8.22 5.44 24.94
CA PRO A 229 -7.48 6.31 24.03
C PRO A 229 -6.02 5.88 23.83
N LEU A 230 -5.58 5.72 22.58
CA LEU A 230 -4.17 5.54 22.22
C LEU A 230 -3.56 6.92 21.89
N THR A 231 -2.74 7.45 22.79
CA THR A 231 -2.34 8.88 22.77
C THR A 231 -0.86 9.09 22.46
N SER A 232 -0.11 8.02 22.22
CA SER A 232 1.32 8.04 21.91
C SER A 232 1.70 6.90 20.96
N GLU A 233 2.88 7.00 20.35
CA GLU A 233 3.43 5.89 19.54
C GLU A 233 3.65 4.63 20.37
N GLU A 234 3.98 4.78 21.65
CA GLU A 234 4.13 3.66 22.57
C GLU A 234 2.79 2.96 22.81
N ASP A 235 1.70 3.73 23.01
CA ASP A 235 0.35 3.17 23.16
C ASP A 235 -0.05 2.36 21.91
N VAL A 236 0.18 2.95 20.72
CA VAL A 236 -0.13 2.29 19.45
C VAL A 236 0.69 1.01 19.28
N ASN A 237 2.01 1.08 19.50
CA ASN A 237 2.89 -0.08 19.36
C ASN A 237 2.57 -1.19 20.37
N ASN A 238 2.16 -0.85 21.59
CA ASN A 238 1.74 -1.83 22.59
C ASN A 238 0.40 -2.49 22.25
N TRP A 239 -0.48 -1.77 21.54
CA TRP A 239 -1.75 -2.30 21.06
C TRP A 239 -1.58 -3.19 19.83
N LEU A 240 -0.71 -2.84 18.89
CA LEU A 240 -0.47 -3.61 17.66
C LEU A 240 0.08 -5.02 17.93
N ARG A 241 -0.28 -5.98 17.07
CA ARG A 241 0.32 -7.32 17.10
C ARG A 241 1.35 -7.46 15.99
N PHE A 242 2.61 -7.59 16.39
CA PHE A 242 3.73 -7.75 15.47
C PHE A 242 4.06 -9.22 15.23
N TYR A 243 4.46 -9.53 13.99
CA TYR A 243 4.83 -10.86 13.54
C TYR A 243 6.09 -10.79 12.69
N GLU A 244 6.88 -11.85 12.72
CA GLU A 244 7.92 -12.10 11.73
C GLU A 244 7.41 -13.19 10.77
N VAL A 245 7.45 -12.93 9.47
CA VAL A 245 6.96 -13.85 8.43
C VAL A 245 8.03 -14.12 7.39
N ASN A 246 8.04 -15.35 6.87
CA ASN A 246 8.96 -15.78 5.83
C ASN A 246 8.43 -15.42 4.43
N ALA A 247 9.35 -15.15 3.51
CA ALA A 247 9.08 -15.14 2.08
C ALA A 247 8.52 -16.50 1.58
N PRO A 248 7.84 -16.54 0.42
CA PRO A 248 7.48 -15.40 -0.42
C PRO A 248 6.41 -14.50 0.24
N PHE A 249 6.38 -13.21 -0.08
CA PHE A 249 5.33 -12.31 0.41
C PHE A 249 5.05 -11.20 -0.60
N THR A 250 3.81 -11.11 -1.10
CA THR A 250 3.41 -10.14 -2.12
C THR A 250 2.90 -8.86 -1.45
N CYS A 251 3.60 -7.76 -1.68
CA CYS A 251 3.31 -6.45 -1.14
C CYS A 251 2.63 -5.55 -2.18
N LEU A 252 1.70 -4.73 -1.70
CA LEU A 252 0.97 -3.70 -2.43
C LEU A 252 1.30 -2.37 -1.77
N SER A 253 1.96 -1.48 -2.53
CA SER A 253 2.64 -0.33 -1.93
C SER A 253 2.24 0.97 -2.59
N THR A 254 2.14 2.00 -1.76
CA THR A 254 1.97 3.39 -2.15
C THR A 254 2.94 4.25 -1.36
N PHE A 255 3.56 5.22 -2.02
CA PHE A 255 4.43 6.19 -1.34
C PHE A 255 4.53 7.50 -2.12
N ILE A 256 4.77 8.59 -1.40
CA ILE A 256 4.93 9.94 -1.97
C ILE A 256 6.06 10.68 -1.26
N THR A 257 6.88 11.40 -2.03
CA THR A 257 8.09 12.04 -1.47
C THR A 257 7.77 13.18 -0.50
N GLU A 258 6.62 13.86 -0.65
CA GLU A 258 6.21 15.01 0.16
C GLU A 258 4.69 15.07 0.42
N ASP A 259 4.30 15.64 1.56
CA ASP A 259 2.91 15.77 2.06
C ASP A 259 2.03 16.73 1.21
N CYS A 260 2.61 17.60 0.38
CA CYS A 260 1.85 18.52 -0.47
C CYS A 260 0.77 19.38 0.26
N GLY A 261 0.81 19.47 1.59
CA GLY A 261 -0.19 20.16 2.42
C GLY A 261 -1.52 19.40 2.59
N LEU A 262 -1.54 18.09 2.35
CA LEU A 262 -2.76 17.28 2.31
C LEU A 262 -2.92 16.32 3.50
N ASP A 263 -2.02 16.38 4.49
CA ASP A 263 -1.98 15.47 5.63
C ASP A 263 -1.91 13.99 5.19
N LEU A 264 -0.84 13.69 4.45
CA LEU A 264 -0.61 12.42 3.77
C LEU A 264 0.15 11.41 4.65
N ARG A 265 -0.15 10.14 4.42
CA ARG A 265 0.69 9.00 4.82
C ARG A 265 1.75 8.80 3.72
N LEU A 266 3.01 9.09 4.03
CA LEU A 266 4.08 9.16 3.02
C LEU A 266 4.52 7.79 2.49
N GLU A 267 4.36 6.74 3.29
CA GLU A 267 4.68 5.35 2.94
C GLU A 267 3.58 4.47 3.55
N HIS A 268 2.99 3.58 2.74
CA HIS A 268 2.06 2.60 3.27
C HIS A 268 2.06 1.35 2.40
N THR A 269 2.41 0.23 3.01
CA THR A 269 2.52 -1.07 2.33
C THR A 269 1.83 -2.13 3.16
N HIS A 270 0.84 -2.79 2.57
CA HIS A 270 0.32 -4.05 3.09
C HIS A 270 0.67 -5.18 2.14
N GLY A 271 0.60 -6.43 2.59
CA GLY A 271 0.82 -7.57 1.72
C GLY A 271 0.29 -8.86 2.29
N TYR A 272 0.51 -9.95 1.55
CA TYR A 272 0.05 -11.27 1.93
C TYR A 272 0.84 -12.40 1.24
N ASN A 273 0.73 -13.60 1.81
CA ASN A 273 1.06 -14.87 1.20
C ASN A 273 -0.15 -15.80 1.35
N ILE A 274 -0.78 -16.15 0.23
CA ILE A 274 -1.97 -16.99 0.19
C ILE A 274 -1.66 -18.42 0.65
N THR A 275 -0.54 -19.00 0.22
CA THR A 275 -0.13 -20.36 0.54
C THR A 275 0.07 -20.57 2.05
N ASN A 276 0.71 -19.60 2.70
CA ASN A 276 0.97 -19.63 4.14
C ASN A 276 -0.17 -19.03 4.97
N GLY A 277 -1.17 -18.41 4.32
CA GLY A 277 -2.30 -17.76 4.97
C GLY A 277 -1.89 -16.62 5.89
N VAL A 278 -0.85 -15.85 5.53
CA VAL A 278 -0.31 -14.70 6.30
C VAL A 278 -0.36 -13.40 5.51
N GLY A 279 -0.26 -12.25 6.18
CA GLY A 279 -0.51 -10.92 5.60
C GLY A 279 -0.66 -9.80 6.63
N GLY A 280 -0.83 -8.57 6.16
CA GLY A 280 -0.99 -7.40 7.03
C GLY A 280 -0.08 -6.26 6.63
N HIS A 281 0.24 -5.39 7.59
CA HIS A 281 1.03 -4.19 7.36
C HIS A 281 2.53 -4.49 7.39
N TYR A 282 3.25 -4.17 6.32
CA TYR A 282 4.68 -4.37 6.19
C TYR A 282 5.48 -3.27 6.89
N HIS A 283 6.50 -3.66 7.66
CA HIS A 283 7.45 -2.74 8.29
C HIS A 283 8.79 -2.71 7.55
N TYR A 284 9.54 -3.81 7.62
CA TYR A 284 10.90 -3.93 7.06
C TYR A 284 11.36 -5.39 7.05
N ASP A 285 12.42 -5.71 6.30
CA ASP A 285 13.09 -7.02 6.44
C ASP A 285 13.88 -7.16 7.74
N THR A 286 13.87 -8.38 8.28
CA THR A 286 14.59 -8.77 9.51
C THR A 286 15.80 -9.67 9.24
N THR A 287 15.97 -10.12 7.99
CA THR A 287 17.15 -10.86 7.49
C THR A 287 17.85 -10.08 6.37
N PRO A 288 18.50 -8.94 6.69
CA PRO A 288 19.02 -8.03 5.67
C PRO A 288 20.02 -8.69 4.72
N GLU A 289 20.84 -9.63 5.20
CA GLU A 289 21.84 -10.30 4.36
C GLU A 289 21.23 -11.28 3.33
N GLU A 290 20.05 -11.81 3.62
CA GLU A 290 19.37 -12.84 2.83
C GLU A 290 18.28 -12.27 1.91
N VAL A 291 17.69 -11.12 2.29
CA VAL A 291 16.49 -10.61 1.64
C VAL A 291 16.69 -10.37 0.15
N GLU A 292 15.70 -10.78 -0.64
CA GLU A 292 15.63 -10.50 -2.07
C GLU A 292 14.26 -9.93 -2.42
N TYR A 293 14.24 -8.83 -3.15
CA TYR A 293 13.04 -8.12 -3.59
C TYR A 293 12.95 -8.08 -5.11
N LEU A 294 11.74 -8.20 -5.64
CA LEU A 294 11.40 -7.91 -7.04
C LEU A 294 10.11 -7.11 -7.11
N GLY A 295 10.15 -5.89 -7.62
CA GLY A 295 9.00 -4.99 -7.68
C GLY A 295 8.76 -4.37 -9.04
N TYR A 296 7.49 -4.00 -9.28
CA TYR A 296 7.04 -3.26 -10.44
C TYR A 296 6.27 -2.03 -9.99
N PHE A 297 6.76 -0.85 -10.38
CA PHE A 297 6.22 0.43 -9.94
C PHE A 297 5.88 1.36 -11.11
N SER A 298 4.90 2.22 -10.90
CA SER A 298 4.53 3.31 -11.81
C SER A 298 4.40 4.62 -11.06
N PRO A 299 4.84 5.75 -11.66
CA PRO A 299 4.58 7.07 -11.12
C PRO A 299 3.10 7.43 -11.26
N ALA A 300 2.58 8.19 -10.31
CA ALA A 300 1.22 8.69 -10.29
C ALA A 300 1.17 10.13 -10.80
N GLU A 301 0.23 10.42 -11.70
CA GLU A 301 0.02 11.77 -12.25
C GLU A 301 -0.59 12.73 -11.21
N PHE A 302 -1.39 12.21 -10.30
CA PHE A 302 -2.12 12.97 -9.28
C PHE A 302 -2.14 12.25 -7.94
N ILE A 303 -2.23 13.02 -6.85
CA ILE A 303 -2.70 12.57 -5.54
C ILE A 303 -4.10 13.14 -5.30
N PHE A 304 -5.06 12.27 -4.97
CA PHE A 304 -6.40 12.63 -4.54
C PHE A 304 -6.52 12.44 -3.04
N ARG A 305 -6.96 13.49 -2.32
CA ARG A 305 -7.26 13.43 -0.89
C ARG A 305 -8.77 13.40 -0.69
N VAL A 306 -9.27 12.31 -0.13
CA VAL A 306 -10.70 12.07 0.06
C VAL A 306 -11.01 12.02 1.55
N ASP A 307 -12.00 12.80 1.99
CA ASP A 307 -12.43 12.84 3.40
C ASP A 307 -11.30 13.10 4.41
N ARG A 308 -10.42 14.07 4.12
CA ARG A 308 -9.34 14.45 5.04
C ARG A 308 -9.87 14.74 6.45
N PRO A 309 -9.28 14.16 7.52
CA PRO A 309 -9.64 14.48 8.89
C PRO A 309 -9.49 15.98 9.18
N THR A 310 -10.49 16.58 9.84
CA THR A 310 -10.44 17.99 10.25
C THR A 310 -9.58 18.20 11.49
N GLU A 311 -9.45 17.17 12.32
CA GLU A 311 -8.53 17.09 13.46
C GLU A 311 -7.48 16.03 13.14
N THR A 312 -6.21 16.35 13.32
CA THR A 312 -5.10 15.47 12.94
C THR A 312 -3.96 15.49 13.97
N HIS A 313 -3.12 14.47 13.90
CA HIS A 313 -1.90 14.28 14.69
C HIS A 313 -0.91 13.42 13.91
N GLN A 314 0.32 13.30 14.42
CA GLN A 314 1.38 12.49 13.79
C GLN A 314 1.52 11.07 14.36
N ILE A 315 0.77 10.74 15.43
CA ILE A 315 0.80 9.42 16.09
C ILE A 315 0.32 8.30 15.15
N GLY A 316 0.99 7.14 15.16
CA GLY A 316 0.54 5.89 14.53
C GLY A 316 0.68 5.87 13.01
N ARG A 317 1.64 6.62 12.47
CA ARG A 317 1.90 6.71 11.02
C ARG A 317 3.06 5.84 10.54
N ASP A 318 3.61 5.00 11.40
CA ASP A 318 4.63 4.01 11.06
C ASP A 318 4.02 2.81 10.33
#